data_AF-A0A924Z3X6-F1
#
_entry.id   AF-A0A924Z3X6-F1
#
_cell.length_a   1.000
_cell.length_b   1.000
_cell.length_c   1.000
_cell.angle_alpha   90.00
_cell.angle_beta   90.00
_cell.angle_gamma   90.00
#
_symmetry.space_group_name_H-M   'P 1'
#
loop_
_entity.id
_entity.type
_entity.pdbx_description
1 polymer ?
#
loop_
_entity_poly.entity_id
_entity_poly.type
_entity_poly.pdbx_seq_one_letter_code
_entity_poly.pdbx_strand_id
1 'polypeptide(L)' 'MTQLPSAPPFDRTDCILCHYINASSQLQMAQVTNLPSWKFERMIFPGQRLLFEAPLDALLEIYIHRAAAT' A
#
# COMPACT_ATOMS: atom_id res chain seq x y z
N MET A 1 -7.78 0.07 20.71
CA MET A 1 -8.92 0.20 19.78
C MET A 1 -8.48 -0.36 18.44
N THR A 2 -9.04 -1.49 18.02
CA THR A 2 -8.70 -2.12 16.75
C THR A 2 -9.57 -1.49 15.67
N GLN A 3 -9.04 -0.51 14.92
CA GLN A 3 -9.77 0.05 13.80
C GLN A 3 -9.79 -0.99 12.67
N LEU A 4 -10.98 -1.58 12.45
CA LEU A 4 -11.28 -2.35 11.24
C LEU A 4 -11.04 -1.43 10.02
N PRO A 5 -10.46 -1.92 8.90
CA PRO A 5 -10.27 -1.08 7.72
C PRO A 5 -11.65 -0.56 7.29
N SER A 6 -11.84 0.76 7.37
CA SER A 6 -13.02 1.41 6.80
C SER A 6 -13.14 0.98 5.35
N ALA A 7 -14.34 0.59 4.93
CA ALA A 7 -14.59 0.17 3.56
C ALA A 7 -14.01 1.20 2.58
N PRO A 8 -13.42 0.74 1.47
CA PRO A 8 -12.86 1.66 0.49
C PRO A 8 -13.95 2.63 -0.01
N PRO A 9 -13.61 3.88 -0.31
CA PRO A 9 -14.55 4.92 -0.76
C PRO A 9 -14.97 4.77 -2.23
N PHE A 10 -14.75 3.59 -2.81
CA PHE A 10 -15.03 3.27 -4.21
C PHE A 10 -15.82 1.96 -4.29
N ASP A 11 -16.56 1.81 -5.38
CA ASP A 11 -17.33 0.60 -5.63
C ASP A 11 -16.38 -0.60 -5.74
N ARG A 12 -16.60 -1.63 -4.93
CA ARG A 12 -15.77 -2.83 -4.92
C ARG A 12 -15.93 -3.65 -6.18
N THR A 13 -16.97 -3.39 -6.97
CA THR A 13 -17.31 -4.16 -8.17
C THR A 13 -16.19 -4.13 -9.22
N ASP A 14 -15.40 -3.05 -9.27
CA ASP A 14 -14.27 -2.88 -10.20
C ASP A 14 -12.89 -3.05 -9.54
N CYS A 15 -12.84 -3.50 -8.29
CA CYS A 15 -11.60 -3.70 -7.57
C CYS A 15 -10.99 -5.07 -7.86
N ILE A 16 -9.67 -5.10 -8.00
CA ILE A 16 -8.88 -6.32 -8.09
C ILE A 16 -8.08 -6.54 -6.81
N LEU A 17 -7.71 -7.79 -6.54
CA LEU A 17 -6.78 -8.12 -5.47
C LEU A 17 -5.34 -7.85 -5.95
N CYS A 18 -4.69 -6.88 -5.31
CA CYS A 18 -3.30 -6.51 -5.54
C CYS A 18 -2.37 -7.25 -4.58
N HIS A 19 -1.21 -7.68 -5.08
CA HIS A 19 -0.15 -8.31 -4.29
C HIS A 19 1.20 -7.64 -4.54
N TYR A 20 1.84 -7.21 -3.45
CA TYR A 20 3.20 -6.68 -3.47
C TYR A 20 4.06 -7.36 -2.40
N ILE A 21 5.33 -7.62 -2.70
CA ILE A 21 6.30 -8.12 -1.74
C ILE A 21 7.51 -7.17 -1.68
N ASN A 22 7.87 -6.74 -0.48
CA ASN A 22 9.13 -6.03 -0.28
C ASN A 22 10.27 -7.06 -0.29
N ALA A 23 10.85 -7.29 -1.46
CA ALA A 23 12.02 -8.15 -1.63
C ALA A 23 13.36 -7.47 -1.27
N SER A 24 13.33 -6.20 -0.82
CA SER A 24 14.53 -5.47 -0.39
C SER A 24 14.81 -5.68 1.10
N SER A 25 16.02 -5.34 1.53
CA SER A 25 16.41 -5.30 2.95
C SER A 25 16.10 -3.96 3.64
N GLN A 26 15.36 -3.06 2.98
CA GLN A 26 15.04 -1.72 3.50
C GLN A 26 13.56 -1.62 3.85
N LEU A 27 13.24 -0.77 4.83
CA LEU A 27 11.86 -0.46 5.16
C LEU A 27 11.22 0.35 4.03
N GLN A 28 10.03 -0.07 3.60
CA GLN A 28 9.30 0.59 2.52
C GLN A 28 7.96 1.12 3.02
N MET A 29 7.47 2.18 2.36
CA MET A 29 6.13 2.71 2.54
C MET A 29 5.43 2.68 1.19
N ALA A 30 4.32 1.96 1.12
CA ALA A 30 3.46 1.90 -0.07
C ALA A 30 2.31 2.88 0.08
N GLN A 31 2.04 3.66 -0.97
CA GLN A 31 0.98 4.66 -1.01
C GLN A 31 0.20 4.57 -2.32
N VAL A 32 -1.12 4.83 -2.27
CA VAL A 32 -1.91 5.08 -3.48
C VAL A 32 -2.13 6.58 -3.62
N THR A 33 -1.69 7.18 -4.73
CA THR A 33 -1.59 8.65 -4.87
C THR A 33 -2.63 9.26 -5.79
N ASN A 34 -3.24 8.49 -6.69
CA ASN A 34 -4.15 9.00 -7.70
C ASN A 34 -5.65 8.85 -7.34
N LEU A 35 -5.96 8.33 -6.14
CA LEU A 35 -7.34 8.17 -5.65
C LEU A 35 -7.60 9.10 -4.46
N PRO A 36 -8.13 10.32 -4.67
CA PRO A 36 -8.15 11.39 -3.66
C PRO A 36 -9.01 11.10 -2.43
N SER A 37 -10.04 10.25 -2.55
CA SER A 37 -10.87 9.84 -1.42
C SER A 37 -10.22 8.73 -0.58
N TRP A 38 -9.17 8.07 -1.10
CA TRP A 38 -8.58 6.89 -0.49
C TRP A 38 -7.19 7.18 0.09
N LYS A 39 -7.16 7.32 1.42
CA LYS A 39 -5.91 7.45 2.16
C LYS A 39 -5.32 6.07 2.43
N PHE A 40 -4.68 5.50 1.42
CA PHE A 40 -3.94 4.25 1.54
C PHE A 40 -2.45 4.52 1.74
N GLU A 41 -1.95 4.16 2.91
CA GLU A 41 -0.53 4.21 3.25
C GLU A 41 -0.20 3.01 4.13
N ARG A 42 0.83 2.23 3.78
CA ARG A 42 1.23 1.03 4.52
C ARG A 42 2.74 0.87 4.55
N MET A 43 3.27 0.67 5.75
CA MET A 43 4.66 0.24 5.93
C MET A 43 4.81 -1.24 5.58
N ILE A 44 5.87 -1.58 4.85
CA ILE A 44 6.19 -2.94 4.41
C ILE A 44 7.61 -3.26 4.84
N PHE A 45 7.75 -4.17 5.80
CA PHE A 45 9.04 -4.65 6.27
C PHE A 45 9.72 -5.56 5.22
N PRO A 46 11.04 -5.74 5.27
CA PRO A 46 11.75 -6.71 4.45
C PRO A 46 11.09 -8.10 4.49
N GLY A 47 10.80 -8.66 3.32
CA GLY A 47 10.13 -9.95 3.15
C GLY A 47 8.62 -9.96 3.40
N GLN A 48 8.03 -8.86 3.85
CA GLN A 48 6.59 -8.78 4.10
C GLN A 48 5.80 -8.71 2.78
N ARG A 49 4.65 -9.38 2.77
CA ARG A 49 3.66 -9.31 1.70
C ARG A 49 2.55 -8.32 2.07
N LEU A 50 2.24 -7.42 1.15
CA LEU A 50 1.08 -6.54 1.21
C LEU A 50 0.02 -7.06 0.25
N LEU A 51 -1.18 -7.33 0.78
CA LEU A 51 -2.38 -7.64 0.03
C LEU A 51 -3.41 -6.54 0.26
N PHE A 52 -4.01 -6.04 -0.81
CA PHE A 52 -5.04 -4.99 -0.73
C PHE A 52 -5.92 -5.01 -1.98
N GLU A 53 -7.14 -4.47 -1.87
CA GLU A 53 -8.05 -4.30 -3.01
C GLU A 53 -7.92 -2.89 -3.57
N ALA A 54 -7.86 -2.75 -4.90
CA ALA A 54 -7.79 -1.47 -5.58
C ALA A 54 -8.44 -1.53 -6.97
N PRO A 55 -8.97 -0.41 -7.50
CA PRO A 55 -9.33 -0.28 -8.91
C PRO A 55 -8.13 -0.52 -9.84
N LEU A 56 -8.39 -0.91 -11.09
CA LEU A 56 -7.35 -1.17 -12.11
C LEU A 56 -6.49 0.06 -12.44
N ASP A 57 -7.04 1.26 -12.30
CA ASP A 57 -6.35 2.52 -12.55
C ASP A 57 -5.59 3.06 -11.33
N ALA A 58 -5.63 2.38 -10.18
CA ALA A 58 -4.89 2.79 -8.99
C ALA A 58 -3.37 2.69 -9.19
N LEU A 59 -2.65 3.73 -8.77
CA LEU A 59 -1.20 3.80 -8.85
C LEU A 59 -0.60 3.56 -7.46
N LEU A 60 0.18 2.47 -7.33
CA LEU A 60 0.93 2.13 -6.13
C LEU A 60 2.34 2.70 -6.23
N GLU A 61 2.65 3.67 -5.38
CA GLU A 61 3.99 4.22 -5.21
C GLU A 61 4.69 3.58 -4.03
N ILE A 62 5.99 3.26 -4.19
CA ILE A 62 6.82 2.65 -3.15
C ILE A 62 7.95 3.62 -2.80
N TYR A 63 7.94 4.09 -1.56
CA TYR A 63 8.98 4.93 -0.98
C TYR A 63 9.90 4.06 -0.13
N ILE A 64 11.22 4.21 -0.30
CA ILE A 64 12.21 3.44 0.44
C ILE A 64 12.87 4.34 1.48
N HIS A 65 12.78 3.96 2.76
CA HIS A 65 13.55 4.61 3.81
C HIS A 65 14.97 4.08 3.79
N ARG A 66 15.92 4.91 3.37
CA ARG A 66 17.35 4.65 3.54
C ARG A 66 17.79 5.23 4.88
N ALA A 67 18.32 4.39 5.76
CA ALA A 67 19.10 4.90 6.88
C ALA A 67 20.34 5.60 6.32
N ALA A 68 20.65 6.80 6.81
CA ALA A 68 21.90 7.46 6.47
C ALA A 68 23.06 6.60 6.97
N ALA A 69 24.04 6.31 6.09
CA ALA A 69 25.28 5.69 6.51
C ALA A 69 25.99 6.65 7.47
N THR A 70 26.18 6.22 8.72
CA THR A 70 26.93 6.95 9.74
C THR A 70 28.32 6.35 9.85
#